data_AF-A0A4Q7MGG4-F1
#
_entry.id   AF-A0A4Q7MGG4-F1
#
_cell.length_a   1.000
_cell.length_b   1.000
_cell.length_c   1.000
_cell.angle_alpha   90.00
_cell.angle_beta   90.00
_cell.angle_gamma   90.00
#
_symmetry.space_group_name_H-M   'P 1'
#
loop_
_entity.id
_entity.type
_entity.pdbx_description
1 polymer ?
#
loop_
_entity_poly.entity_id
_entity_poly.type
_entity_poly.pdbx_seq_one_letter_code
_entity_poly.pdbx_strand_id
1 'polypeptide(L)'
;MNGAAWNPAWLQDHAGSLAMENAWRGVETQYIAASMKLVDSLEEQGLLEILLEESKPPAQRKSPGQHYLLLSPFRYFPQHDSRFRPARQSGLWYGSSTLDGACSEVAYWRMRFLLDSEALAADGELITEHTFFQASVRGNAINLMAEPWAGLAHLWKHSTDYRATHALAAAAMAASIEWIQYESVRAPTCALAAVLTPTAVHAASARLERSKQEWVCKATLAGVMMIRKNGQGRFEWRPE
;
A
#
# COMPACT_ATOMS: atom_id res chain seq x y z
N MET A 1 -6.74 30.41 -9.83
CA MET A 1 -6.77 29.19 -10.66
C MET A 1 -5.36 28.65 -10.70
N ASN A 2 -5.01 27.70 -9.83
CA ASN A 2 -3.70 27.06 -9.88
C ASN A 2 -3.74 26.02 -11.02
N GLY A 3 -3.04 26.31 -12.12
CA GLY A 3 -2.87 25.34 -13.20
C GLY A 3 -2.23 24.06 -12.68
N ALA A 4 -2.58 22.93 -13.29
CA ALA A 4 -1.92 21.66 -13.00
C ALA A 4 -0.41 21.81 -13.21
N ALA A 5 0.40 21.20 -12.35
CA ALA A 5 1.86 21.25 -12.45
C ALA A 5 2.44 20.47 -13.65
N TRP A 6 1.56 19.87 -14.45
CA TRP A 6 1.83 19.09 -15.65
C TRP A 6 0.88 19.53 -16.77
N ASN A 7 1.21 19.21 -18.02
CA ASN A 7 0.29 19.42 -19.13
C ASN A 7 -0.90 18.43 -19.01
N PRO A 8 -2.16 18.90 -18.89
CA PRO A 8 -3.31 18.02 -18.75
C PRO A 8 -3.49 17.01 -19.90
N ALA A 9 -3.04 17.36 -21.12
CA ALA A 9 -3.11 16.47 -22.29
C ALA A 9 -2.30 15.17 -22.07
N TRP A 10 -1.29 15.17 -21.20
CA TRP A 10 -0.49 13.97 -20.92
C TRP A 10 -1.29 12.82 -20.33
N LEU A 11 -2.41 13.08 -19.64
CA LEU A 11 -3.30 12.04 -19.16
C LEU A 11 -4.00 11.28 -20.29
N GLN A 12 -4.05 11.85 -21.49
CA GLN A 12 -4.56 11.19 -22.71
C GLN A 12 -3.39 10.68 -23.55
N ASP A 13 -2.39 11.52 -23.80
CA ASP A 13 -1.29 11.23 -24.73
C ASP A 13 -0.33 10.15 -24.21
N HIS A 14 -0.21 10.01 -22.88
CA HIS A 14 0.75 9.12 -22.22
C HIS A 14 0.09 8.12 -21.26
N ALA A 15 -1.24 8.00 -21.34
CA ALA A 15 -1.94 6.88 -20.74
C ALA A 15 -1.93 5.68 -21.69
N GLY A 16 -1.88 4.48 -21.13
CA GLY A 16 -1.93 3.26 -21.93
C GLY A 16 -2.17 2.03 -21.08
N SER A 17 -2.34 0.90 -21.77
CA SER A 17 -2.45 -0.40 -21.10
C SER A 17 -1.09 -0.79 -20.54
N LEU A 18 -0.98 -0.79 -19.21
CA LEU A 18 0.21 -1.25 -18.49
C LEU A 18 -0.12 -2.49 -17.67
N ALA A 19 0.91 -3.26 -17.35
CA ALA A 19 0.82 -4.41 -16.45
C ALA A 19 2.04 -4.49 -15.53
N MET A 20 1.80 -4.66 -14.23
CA MET A 20 2.78 -5.08 -13.24
C MET A 20 2.40 -6.47 -12.75
N GLU A 21 3.10 -7.47 -13.25
CA GLU A 21 2.97 -8.84 -12.79
C GLU A 21 3.71 -9.06 -11.48
N ASN A 22 3.13 -9.87 -10.60
CA ASN A 22 3.76 -10.24 -9.32
C ASN A 22 4.04 -9.04 -8.39
N ALA A 23 3.22 -8.00 -8.44
CA ALA A 23 3.32 -6.86 -7.55
C ALA A 23 3.16 -7.33 -6.09
N TRP A 24 4.18 -7.07 -5.28
CA TRP A 24 4.24 -7.40 -3.86
C TRP A 24 3.49 -6.38 -3.02
N ARG A 25 2.67 -6.87 -2.11
CA ARG A 25 2.00 -6.06 -1.09
C ARG A 25 2.25 -6.65 0.29
N GLY A 26 2.68 -5.81 1.23
CA GLY A 26 2.75 -6.14 2.66
C GLY A 26 1.50 -5.69 3.39
N VAL A 27 0.95 -6.54 4.25
CA VAL A 27 -0.10 -6.18 5.21
C VAL A 27 0.32 -6.62 6.60
N GLU A 28 -0.08 -5.89 7.64
CA GLU A 28 0.14 -6.30 9.03
C GLU A 28 -0.83 -7.44 9.41
N THR A 29 -0.32 -8.48 10.06
CA THR A 29 -1.03 -9.77 10.24
C THR A 29 -1.77 -9.89 11.59
N GLN A 30 -1.62 -8.93 12.49
CA GLN A 30 -2.05 -9.08 13.90
C GLN A 30 -3.55 -8.85 14.19
N TYR A 31 -4.47 -9.08 13.23
CA TYR A 31 -5.90 -8.82 13.50
C TYR A 31 -6.51 -9.75 14.56
N ILE A 32 -6.23 -11.05 14.50
CA ILE A 32 -6.86 -12.04 15.40
C ILE A 32 -6.23 -11.97 16.80
N ALA A 33 -4.90 -11.93 16.88
CA ALA A 33 -4.21 -11.86 18.17
C ALA A 33 -4.50 -10.54 18.91
N ALA A 34 -4.83 -9.46 18.20
CA ALA A 34 -5.23 -8.20 18.82
C ALA A 34 -6.68 -8.23 19.33
N SER A 35 -7.63 -8.79 18.56
CA SER A 35 -9.03 -8.88 19.00
C SER A 35 -9.23 -9.88 20.13
N MET A 36 -8.44 -10.96 20.16
CA MET A 36 -8.44 -11.93 21.27
C MET A 36 -8.05 -11.31 22.62
N LYS A 37 -7.38 -10.15 22.65
CA LYS A 37 -7.08 -9.44 23.91
C LYS A 37 -8.30 -8.72 24.51
N LEU A 38 -9.39 -8.61 23.76
CA LEU A 38 -10.60 -7.88 24.13
C LEU A 38 -11.73 -8.80 24.62
N VAL A 39 -11.50 -10.12 24.63
CA VAL A 39 -12.52 -11.14 24.91
C VAL A 39 -11.94 -12.25 25.77
N ASP A 40 -12.77 -12.87 26.60
CA ASP A 40 -12.36 -13.91 27.55
C ASP A 40 -12.75 -15.33 27.08
N SER A 41 -13.54 -15.43 26.01
CA SER A 41 -14.02 -16.70 25.47
C SER A 41 -14.11 -16.74 23.94
N LEU A 42 -14.17 -17.96 23.38
CA LEU A 42 -14.37 -18.17 21.94
C LEU A 42 -15.75 -17.69 21.45
N GLU A 43 -16.76 -17.73 22.31
CA GLU A 43 -18.11 -17.22 21.99
C GLU A 43 -18.10 -15.71 21.84
N GLU A 44 -17.46 -15.01 22.79
CA GLU A 44 -17.25 -13.56 22.71
C GLU A 44 -16.37 -13.16 21.52
N GLN A 45 -15.32 -13.94 21.22
CA GLN A 45 -14.53 -13.73 20.00
C GLN A 45 -15.42 -13.83 18.74
N GLY A 46 -16.30 -14.83 18.67
CA GLY A 46 -17.23 -15.00 17.56
C GLY A 46 -18.20 -13.82 17.43
N LEU A 47 -18.74 -13.34 18.54
CA LEU A 47 -19.60 -12.15 18.56
C LEU A 47 -18.83 -10.90 18.13
N LEU A 48 -17.61 -10.69 18.64
CA LEU A 48 -16.75 -9.57 18.27
C LEU A 48 -16.43 -9.60 16.77
N GLU A 49 -16.16 -10.76 16.19
CA GLU A 49 -15.92 -10.91 14.74
C GLU A 49 -17.15 -10.53 13.91
N ILE A 50 -18.36 -10.93 14.35
CA ILE A 50 -19.62 -10.52 13.71
C ILE A 50 -19.78 -8.99 13.77
N LEU A 51 -19.66 -8.39 14.96
CA LEU A 51 -19.77 -6.94 15.14
C LEU A 51 -18.74 -6.18 14.31
N LEU A 52 -17.50 -6.67 14.27
CA LEU A 52 -16.45 -6.10 13.44
C LEU A 52 -16.78 -6.20 11.96
N GLU A 53 -17.29 -7.33 11.46
CA GLU A 53 -17.66 -7.47 10.05
C GLU A 53 -18.84 -6.58 9.66
N GLU A 54 -19.85 -6.49 10.51
CA GLU A 54 -21.05 -5.64 10.31
C GLU A 54 -20.72 -4.14 10.35
N SER A 55 -19.74 -3.73 11.16
CA SER A 55 -19.32 -2.32 11.26
C SER A 55 -18.57 -1.81 10.03
N LYS A 56 -18.02 -2.71 9.20
CA LYS A 56 -17.18 -2.32 8.08
C LYS A 56 -18.05 -1.78 6.92
N PRO A 57 -17.63 -0.70 6.23
CA PRO A 57 -18.41 -0.09 5.14
C PRO A 57 -18.85 -1.10 4.07
N PRO A 58 -19.99 -0.91 3.39
CA PRO A 58 -20.45 -1.84 2.37
C PRO A 58 -19.38 -2.04 1.29
N ALA A 59 -19.13 -3.30 0.92
CA ALA A 59 -18.16 -3.61 -0.13
C ALA A 59 -18.65 -3.02 -1.47
N GLN A 60 -17.76 -2.36 -2.21
CA GLN A 60 -17.98 -2.14 -3.64
C GLN A 60 -18.18 -3.50 -4.31
N ARG A 61 -19.06 -3.56 -5.33
CA ARG A 61 -19.44 -4.81 -6.02
C ARG A 61 -18.19 -5.62 -6.33
N LYS A 62 -18.06 -6.79 -5.68
CA LYS A 62 -16.96 -7.72 -5.96
C LYS A 62 -17.12 -8.24 -7.37
N SER A 63 -16.11 -8.12 -8.21
CA SER A 63 -16.07 -8.94 -9.43
C SER A 63 -15.94 -10.41 -8.99
N PRO A 64 -16.67 -11.35 -9.62
CA PRO A 64 -16.55 -12.77 -9.30
C PRO A 64 -15.08 -13.22 -9.32
N GLY A 65 -14.62 -13.83 -8.22
CA GLY A 65 -13.24 -14.35 -8.10
C GLY A 65 -12.19 -13.38 -7.55
N GLN A 66 -12.51 -12.13 -7.21
CA GLN A 66 -11.55 -11.24 -6.53
C GLN A 66 -11.39 -11.60 -5.04
N HIS A 67 -10.14 -11.84 -4.63
CA HIS A 67 -9.79 -12.18 -3.25
C HIS A 67 -9.97 -10.97 -2.31
N TYR A 68 -10.48 -11.18 -1.10
CA TYR A 68 -10.83 -10.10 -0.17
C TYR A 68 -9.65 -9.18 0.20
N LEU A 69 -8.43 -9.73 0.32
CA LEU A 69 -7.21 -8.96 0.59
C LEU A 69 -6.88 -7.92 -0.50
N LEU A 70 -7.41 -8.08 -1.71
CA LEU A 70 -7.26 -7.10 -2.79
C LEU A 70 -8.24 -5.94 -2.64
N LEU A 71 -9.42 -6.21 -2.10
CA LEU A 71 -10.52 -5.26 -1.99
C LEU A 71 -10.53 -4.50 -0.67
N SER A 72 -9.92 -5.05 0.38
CA SER A 72 -9.85 -4.42 1.70
C SER A 72 -9.33 -2.98 1.68
N PRO A 73 -8.34 -2.57 0.86
CA PRO A 73 -7.85 -1.19 0.89
C PRO A 73 -8.93 -0.17 0.50
N PHE A 74 -9.81 -0.53 -0.44
CA PHE A 74 -10.85 0.36 -0.96
C PHE A 74 -12.06 0.48 -0.02
N ARG A 75 -12.16 -0.40 0.99
CA ARG A 75 -13.28 -0.42 1.95
C ARG A 75 -13.10 0.59 3.09
N TYR A 76 -11.88 1.03 3.37
CA TYR A 76 -11.56 1.88 4.52
C TYR A 76 -11.29 3.33 4.10
N PHE A 77 -11.46 4.26 5.05
CA PHE A 77 -11.25 5.70 4.86
C PHE A 77 -10.19 6.21 5.86
N PRO A 78 -8.89 6.00 5.60
CA PRO A 78 -7.83 6.33 6.55
C PRO A 78 -7.79 7.82 6.91
N GLN A 79 -7.55 8.14 8.18
CA GLN A 79 -7.57 9.51 8.73
C GLN A 79 -6.34 10.36 8.36
N HIS A 80 -5.23 9.74 7.98
CA HIS A 80 -4.02 10.41 7.51
C HIS A 80 -4.00 10.43 5.97
N ASP A 81 -3.14 11.25 5.36
CA ASP A 81 -2.88 11.24 3.92
C ASP A 81 -1.99 10.06 3.51
N SER A 82 -2.09 9.63 2.25
CA SER A 82 -1.03 8.87 1.59
C SER A 82 -0.61 9.56 0.29
N ARG A 83 0.46 9.08 -0.37
CA ARG A 83 1.07 9.76 -1.51
C ARG A 83 0.06 10.17 -2.58
N PHE A 84 -0.85 9.28 -2.98
CA PHE A 84 -1.86 9.56 -4.02
C PHE A 84 -3.29 9.72 -3.49
N ARG A 85 -3.48 9.89 -2.18
CA ARG A 85 -4.84 9.97 -1.61
C ARG A 85 -4.89 10.87 -0.37
N PRO A 86 -5.77 11.89 -0.36
CA PRO A 86 -6.08 12.68 0.82
C PRO A 86 -6.73 11.85 1.94
N ALA A 87 -6.60 12.34 3.18
CA ALA A 87 -7.26 11.84 4.36
C ALA A 87 -8.78 11.73 4.17
N ARG A 88 -9.39 10.75 4.85
CA ARG A 88 -10.84 10.50 4.88
C ARG A 88 -11.47 10.22 3.50
N GLN A 89 -10.65 9.87 2.51
CA GLN A 89 -11.10 9.30 1.24
C GLN A 89 -10.89 7.78 1.22
N SER A 90 -11.59 7.08 0.32
CA SER A 90 -11.44 5.64 0.11
C SER A 90 -9.97 5.29 -0.12
N GLY A 91 -9.50 4.23 0.53
CA GLY A 91 -8.11 3.78 0.42
C GLY A 91 -7.76 3.29 -0.98
N LEU A 92 -6.46 3.30 -1.27
CA LEU A 92 -5.91 2.78 -2.53
C LEU A 92 -5.16 1.47 -2.27
N TRP A 93 -5.09 0.63 -3.29
CA TRP A 93 -4.18 -0.52 -3.24
C TRP A 93 -2.78 -0.08 -3.67
N TYR A 94 -1.79 -0.29 -2.80
CA TYR A 94 -0.38 -0.06 -3.07
C TYR A 94 0.37 -1.39 -3.16
N GLY A 95 1.31 -1.46 -4.09
CA GLY A 95 2.23 -2.59 -4.23
C GLY A 95 3.54 -2.19 -4.91
N SER A 96 4.48 -3.11 -4.90
CA SER A 96 5.85 -2.93 -5.37
C SER A 96 6.24 -4.00 -6.40
N SER A 97 7.03 -3.66 -7.39
CA SER A 97 7.54 -4.62 -8.38
C SER A 97 8.49 -5.64 -7.76
N THR A 98 9.11 -5.33 -6.62
CA THR A 98 10.01 -6.24 -5.89
C THR A 98 9.59 -6.40 -4.43
N LEU A 99 9.96 -7.55 -3.84
CA LEU A 99 9.73 -7.79 -2.42
C LEU A 99 10.48 -6.76 -1.57
N ASP A 100 11.75 -6.49 -1.90
CA ASP A 100 12.58 -5.50 -1.21
C ASP A 100 11.98 -4.09 -1.25
N GLY A 101 11.35 -3.70 -2.35
CA GLY A 101 10.62 -2.43 -2.43
C GLY A 101 9.39 -2.40 -1.50
N ALA A 102 8.65 -3.51 -1.41
CA ALA A 102 7.54 -3.61 -0.46
C ALA A 102 8.03 -3.58 0.99
N CYS A 103 9.14 -4.27 1.29
CA CYS A 103 9.78 -4.26 2.60
C CYS A 103 10.30 -2.85 2.96
N SER A 104 10.87 -2.12 2.00
CA SER A 104 11.35 -0.74 2.20
C SER A 104 10.21 0.22 2.57
N GLU A 105 9.06 0.11 1.91
CA GLU A 105 7.88 0.91 2.24
C GLU A 105 7.35 0.55 3.64
N VAL A 106 7.22 -0.74 3.96
CA VAL A 106 6.80 -1.19 5.31
C VAL A 106 7.78 -0.68 6.37
N ALA A 107 9.09 -0.81 6.13
CA ALA A 107 10.14 -0.35 7.04
C ALA A 107 10.02 1.15 7.34
N TYR A 108 9.92 1.97 6.29
CA TYR A 108 9.76 3.41 6.43
C TYR A 108 8.54 3.77 7.29
N TRP A 109 7.38 3.15 7.05
CA TRP A 109 6.17 3.45 7.81
C TRP A 109 6.20 2.93 9.25
N ARG A 110 6.91 1.82 9.54
CA ARG A 110 7.13 1.36 10.92
C ARG A 110 8.04 2.28 11.69
N MET A 111 9.14 2.74 11.07
CA MET A 111 10.01 3.73 11.70
C MET A 111 9.29 5.07 11.91
N ARG A 112 8.52 5.54 10.92
CA ARG A 112 7.72 6.77 11.06
C ARG A 112 6.73 6.67 12.22
N PHE A 113 6.03 5.54 12.35
CA PHE A 113 5.13 5.29 13.46
C PHE A 113 5.84 5.30 14.82
N LEU A 114 7.05 4.72 14.91
CA LEU A 114 7.88 4.79 16.12
C LEU A 114 8.27 6.25 16.46
N LEU A 115 8.67 7.04 15.46
CA LEU A 115 9.06 8.44 15.64
C LEU A 115 7.89 9.34 16.06
N ASP A 116 6.68 9.06 15.55
CA ASP A 116 5.49 9.84 15.84
C ASP A 116 4.81 9.43 17.18
N SER A 117 5.38 8.46 17.92
CA SER A 117 4.84 7.94 19.18
C SER A 117 5.84 8.11 20.32
N GLU A 118 5.64 9.11 21.19
CA GLU A 118 6.53 9.40 22.33
C GLU A 118 6.72 8.19 23.27
N ALA A 119 5.63 7.45 23.55
CA ALA A 119 5.67 6.28 24.43
C ALA A 119 6.49 5.12 23.83
N LEU A 120 6.33 4.84 22.54
CA LEU A 120 7.07 3.76 21.88
C LEU A 120 8.53 4.14 21.60
N ALA A 121 8.81 5.42 21.38
CA ALA A 121 10.18 5.91 21.23
C ALA A 121 11.01 5.69 22.51
N ALA A 122 10.38 5.71 23.69
CA ALA A 122 11.02 5.42 24.96
C ALA A 122 11.42 3.94 25.13
N ASP A 123 10.61 3.01 24.59
CA ASP A 123 10.91 1.56 24.59
C ASP A 123 12.02 1.20 23.58
N GLY A 124 12.27 2.06 22.59
CA GLY A 124 13.39 1.97 21.64
C GLY A 124 13.20 0.97 20.49
N GLU A 125 12.18 0.11 20.54
CA GLU A 125 11.86 -0.84 19.48
C GLU A 125 10.37 -1.15 19.33
N LEU A 126 9.97 -1.50 18.09
CA LEU A 126 8.65 -1.97 17.73
C LEU A 126 8.76 -3.28 16.96
N ILE A 127 8.07 -4.33 17.43
CA ILE A 127 7.99 -5.62 16.75
C ILE A 127 6.58 -5.82 16.18
N THR A 128 6.50 -6.03 14.86
CA THR A 128 5.25 -6.29 14.14
C THR A 128 5.37 -7.54 13.26
N GLU A 129 4.24 -8.12 12.90
CA GLU A 129 4.18 -9.23 11.95
C GLU A 129 3.50 -8.81 10.65
N HIS A 130 4.05 -9.24 9.53
CA HIS A 130 3.56 -8.90 8.21
C HIS A 130 3.39 -10.12 7.31
N THR A 131 2.36 -10.09 6.49
CA THR A 131 2.16 -11.02 5.38
C THR A 131 2.40 -10.29 4.08
N PHE A 132 3.39 -10.74 3.31
CA PHE A 132 3.63 -10.31 1.94
C PHE A 132 3.00 -11.29 0.97
N PHE A 133 2.34 -10.79 -0.06
CA PHE A 133 1.76 -11.60 -1.12
C PHE A 133 1.81 -10.87 -2.46
N GLN A 134 1.63 -11.62 -3.54
CA GLN A 134 1.67 -11.10 -4.89
C GLN A 134 0.27 -10.93 -5.48
N ALA A 135 0.11 -9.89 -6.29
CA ALA A 135 -1.04 -9.66 -7.16
C ALA A 135 -0.56 -9.21 -8.56
N SER A 136 -1.46 -9.24 -9.53
CA SER A 136 -1.28 -8.61 -10.84
C SER A 136 -2.01 -7.28 -10.84
N VAL A 137 -1.34 -6.22 -11.27
CA VAL A 137 -1.95 -4.91 -11.53
C VAL A 137 -1.97 -4.69 -13.04
N ARG A 138 -3.14 -4.44 -13.62
CA ARG A 138 -3.33 -4.30 -15.06
C ARG A 138 -4.46 -3.32 -15.34
N GLY A 139 -4.35 -2.56 -16.42
CA GLY A 139 -5.40 -1.62 -16.83
C GLY A 139 -4.83 -0.38 -17.48
N ASN A 140 -5.71 0.58 -17.74
CA ASN A 140 -5.32 1.88 -18.25
C ASN A 140 -4.53 2.65 -17.18
N ALA A 141 -3.34 3.13 -17.51
CA ALA A 141 -2.41 3.67 -16.54
C ALA A 141 -1.46 4.71 -17.12
N ILE A 142 -0.86 5.47 -16.22
CA ILE A 142 0.27 6.37 -16.52
C ILE A 142 1.53 5.86 -15.82
N ASN A 143 2.67 5.99 -16.49
CA ASN A 143 3.98 5.67 -15.94
C ASN A 143 4.74 6.95 -15.60
N LEU A 144 4.83 7.28 -14.31
CA LEU A 144 5.55 8.47 -13.84
C LEU A 144 7.07 8.35 -13.92
N MET A 145 7.58 7.16 -14.26
CA MET A 145 9.00 6.90 -14.47
C MET A 145 9.43 7.10 -15.93
N ALA A 146 8.49 7.39 -16.84
CA ALA A 146 8.77 7.66 -18.24
C ALA A 146 8.58 9.15 -18.55
N GLU A 147 9.26 9.64 -19.59
CA GLU A 147 8.97 10.96 -20.13
C GLU A 147 7.52 11.04 -20.62
N PRO A 148 6.84 12.19 -20.47
CA PRO A 148 7.36 13.46 -19.94
C PRO A 148 7.22 13.59 -18.41
N TRP A 149 6.64 12.58 -17.74
CA TRP A 149 6.40 12.60 -16.29
C TRP A 149 7.67 12.55 -15.45
N ALA A 150 8.70 11.86 -15.96
CA ALA A 150 10.01 11.74 -15.32
C ALA A 150 10.67 13.11 -15.08
N GLY A 151 10.47 14.08 -15.99
CA GLY A 151 10.92 15.47 -15.80
C GLY A 151 10.29 16.18 -14.58
N LEU A 152 9.19 15.65 -14.05
CA LEU A 152 8.50 16.15 -12.86
C LEU A 152 8.69 15.24 -11.64
N ALA A 153 9.68 14.34 -11.64
CA ALA A 153 9.91 13.38 -10.56
C ALA A 153 10.01 14.01 -9.16
N HIS A 154 10.53 15.24 -9.06
CA HIS A 154 10.61 15.96 -7.78
C HIS A 154 9.24 16.22 -7.13
N LEU A 155 8.18 16.38 -7.93
CA LEU A 155 6.80 16.53 -7.42
C LEU A 155 6.28 15.22 -6.83
N TRP A 156 6.56 14.10 -7.51
CA TRP A 156 6.03 12.78 -7.12
C TRP A 156 6.84 12.14 -5.99
N LYS A 157 8.13 12.47 -5.88
CA LYS A 157 9.05 11.99 -4.84
C LYS A 157 9.10 12.86 -3.59
N HIS A 158 8.37 13.97 -3.54
CA HIS A 158 8.35 14.83 -2.36
C HIS A 158 7.97 14.03 -1.10
N SER A 159 8.67 14.30 0.01
CA SER A 159 8.62 13.46 1.22
C SER A 159 7.38 13.70 2.09
N THR A 160 6.86 14.93 2.11
CA THR A 160 5.74 15.34 2.99
C THR A 160 4.61 16.10 2.27
N ASP A 161 4.93 16.93 1.26
CA ASP A 161 3.93 17.59 0.42
C ASP A 161 3.37 16.64 -0.67
N TYR A 162 2.09 16.31 -0.54
CA TYR A 162 1.36 15.46 -1.49
C TYR A 162 0.37 16.23 -2.37
N ARG A 163 0.39 17.57 -2.38
CA ARG A 163 -0.58 18.37 -3.15
C ARG A 163 -0.59 18.02 -4.64
N ALA A 164 0.59 17.87 -5.24
CA ALA A 164 0.72 17.55 -6.66
C ALA A 164 0.25 16.12 -6.97
N THR A 165 0.61 15.14 -6.15
CA THR A 165 0.21 13.74 -6.33
C THR A 165 -1.28 13.50 -6.05
N HIS A 166 -1.88 14.22 -5.10
CA HIS A 166 -3.32 14.21 -4.86
C HIS A 166 -4.09 14.80 -6.04
N ALA A 167 -3.65 15.95 -6.55
CA ALA A 167 -4.25 16.56 -7.73
C ALA A 167 -4.12 15.65 -8.95
N LEU A 168 -2.97 14.98 -9.12
CA LEU A 168 -2.74 14.03 -10.21
C LEU A 168 -3.65 12.80 -10.09
N ALA A 169 -3.78 12.20 -8.91
CA ALA A 169 -4.66 11.06 -8.70
C ALA A 169 -6.13 11.41 -8.99
N ALA A 170 -6.59 12.59 -8.56
CA ALA A 170 -7.94 13.06 -8.87
C ALA A 170 -8.15 13.25 -10.38
N ALA A 171 -7.20 13.88 -11.07
CA ALA A 171 -7.26 14.07 -12.52
C ALA A 171 -7.18 12.73 -13.30
N ALA A 172 -6.35 11.79 -12.82
CA ALA A 172 -6.23 10.46 -13.39
C ALA A 172 -7.55 9.68 -13.30
N MET A 173 -8.19 9.67 -12.12
CA MET A 173 -9.51 9.05 -11.97
C MET A 173 -10.56 9.69 -12.89
N ALA A 174 -10.56 11.02 -13.03
CA ALA A 174 -11.47 11.72 -13.93
C ALA A 174 -11.22 11.39 -15.42
N ALA A 175 -9.99 10.99 -15.77
CA ALA A 175 -9.59 10.57 -17.11
C ALA A 175 -9.70 9.04 -17.33
N SER A 176 -10.36 8.30 -16.42
CA SER A 176 -10.48 6.83 -16.48
C SER A 176 -9.14 6.09 -16.46
N ILE A 177 -8.14 6.66 -15.81
CA ILE A 177 -6.89 5.96 -15.46
C ILE A 177 -7.13 5.16 -14.18
N GLU A 178 -6.82 3.87 -14.25
CA GLU A 178 -7.15 2.89 -13.22
C GLU A 178 -6.01 2.70 -12.21
N TRP A 179 -4.77 2.96 -12.62
CA TRP A 179 -3.61 2.90 -11.72
C TRP A 179 -2.44 3.77 -12.21
N ILE A 180 -1.54 4.06 -11.29
CA ILE A 180 -0.35 4.90 -11.52
C ILE A 180 0.89 4.08 -11.16
N GLN A 181 1.83 3.95 -12.11
CA GLN A 181 3.17 3.42 -11.84
C GLN A 181 4.08 4.58 -11.46
N TYR A 182 4.83 4.45 -10.36
CA TYR A 182 5.73 5.50 -9.88
C TYR A 182 6.94 4.90 -9.18
N GLU A 183 8.03 5.66 -9.06
CA GLU A 183 9.24 5.18 -8.39
C GLU A 183 9.13 5.28 -6.86
N SER A 184 9.59 4.26 -6.14
CA SER A 184 9.72 4.34 -4.69
C SER A 184 10.78 5.38 -4.29
N VAL A 185 10.45 6.18 -3.28
CA VAL A 185 11.40 7.10 -2.63
C VAL A 185 12.29 6.34 -1.63
N ARG A 186 11.91 5.11 -1.23
CA ARG A 186 12.58 4.30 -0.20
C ARG A 186 13.43 3.18 -0.79
N ALA A 187 13.18 2.83 -2.05
CA ALA A 187 13.97 1.92 -2.85
C ALA A 187 14.11 2.50 -4.27
N PRO A 188 15.08 3.40 -4.52
CA PRO A 188 15.28 4.01 -5.83
C PRO A 188 15.33 2.97 -6.95
N THR A 189 14.83 3.32 -8.12
CA THR A 189 14.61 2.43 -9.29
C THR A 189 13.50 1.37 -9.14
N CYS A 190 13.00 1.11 -7.93
CA CYS A 190 11.88 0.19 -7.73
C CYS A 190 10.57 0.84 -8.17
N ALA A 191 9.82 0.15 -9.04
CA ALA A 191 8.52 0.60 -9.47
C ALA A 191 7.45 0.19 -8.45
N LEU A 192 6.66 1.15 -8.02
CA LEU A 192 5.46 0.98 -7.20
C LEU A 192 4.21 1.18 -8.05
N ALA A 193 3.11 0.56 -7.61
CA ALA A 193 1.79 0.74 -8.17
C ALA A 193 0.88 1.40 -7.13
N ALA A 194 0.20 2.47 -7.51
CA ALA A 194 -0.96 3.03 -6.80
C ALA A 194 -2.21 2.76 -7.63
N VAL A 195 -3.01 1.78 -7.20
CA VAL A 195 -4.22 1.36 -7.89
C VAL A 195 -5.39 2.19 -7.39
N LEU A 196 -6.01 2.90 -8.33
CA LEU A 196 -7.09 3.86 -8.10
C LEU A 196 -8.46 3.17 -8.11
N THR A 197 -8.62 2.14 -8.95
CA THR A 197 -9.85 1.38 -9.07
C THR A 197 -9.66 -0.10 -8.71
N PRO A 198 -10.58 -0.72 -7.96
CA PRO A 198 -10.45 -2.14 -7.60
C PRO A 198 -10.41 -3.09 -8.79
N THR A 199 -10.88 -2.66 -9.96
CA THR A 199 -10.91 -3.45 -11.19
C THR A 199 -9.52 -3.70 -11.77
N ALA A 200 -8.52 -2.87 -11.44
CA ALA A 200 -7.17 -3.00 -11.98
C ALA A 200 -6.26 -3.93 -11.16
N VAL A 201 -6.74 -4.51 -10.05
CA VAL A 201 -5.97 -5.46 -9.25
C VAL A 201 -6.62 -6.84 -9.24
N HIS A 202 -5.81 -7.85 -9.54
CA HIS A 202 -6.24 -9.22 -9.73
C HIS A 202 -5.30 -10.21 -9.05
N ALA A 203 -5.85 -11.23 -8.42
CA ALA A 203 -5.11 -12.41 -8.03
C ALA A 203 -6.09 -13.57 -7.91
N ALA A 204 -5.78 -14.69 -8.57
CA ALA A 204 -6.44 -15.94 -8.28
C ALA A 204 -6.08 -16.38 -6.86
N SER A 205 -7.05 -16.85 -6.07
CA SER A 205 -6.82 -17.26 -4.68
C SER A 205 -5.62 -18.20 -4.54
N ALA A 206 -5.49 -19.19 -5.43
CA ALA A 206 -4.36 -20.12 -5.41
C ALA A 206 -2.99 -19.45 -5.64
N ARG A 207 -2.91 -18.41 -6.48
CA ARG A 207 -1.65 -17.65 -6.69
C ARG A 207 -1.32 -16.83 -5.46
N LEU A 208 -2.33 -16.16 -4.89
CA LEU A 208 -2.16 -15.37 -3.68
C LEU A 208 -1.64 -16.26 -2.54
N GLU A 209 -2.31 -17.38 -2.24
CA GLU A 209 -1.88 -18.33 -1.20
C GLU A 209 -0.45 -18.85 -1.43
N ARG A 210 -0.10 -19.26 -2.66
CA ARG A 210 1.27 -19.75 -2.95
C ARG A 210 2.34 -18.68 -2.77
N SER A 211 2.01 -17.42 -3.00
CA SER A 211 2.97 -16.31 -2.88
C SER A 211 3.14 -15.80 -1.46
N LYS A 212 2.27 -16.20 -0.52
CA LYS A 212 2.28 -15.67 0.85
C LYS A 212 3.60 -15.95 1.55
N GLN A 213 4.11 -14.92 2.21
CA GLN A 213 5.26 -15.01 3.08
C GLN A 213 4.96 -14.25 4.37
N GLU A 214 5.22 -14.89 5.50
CA GLU A 214 5.09 -14.27 6.82
C GLU A 214 6.46 -13.80 7.30
N TRP A 215 6.50 -12.59 7.81
CA TRP A 215 7.71 -11.89 8.22
C TRP A 215 7.52 -11.27 9.60
N VAL A 216 8.56 -11.33 10.42
CA VAL A 216 8.68 -10.54 11.65
C VAL A 216 9.50 -9.30 11.31
N CYS A 217 8.99 -8.13 11.64
CA CYS A 217 9.63 -6.83 11.46
C CYS A 217 9.98 -6.26 12.82
N LYS A 218 11.24 -5.86 13.00
CA LYS A 218 11.70 -5.07 14.14
C LYS A 218 12.15 -3.71 13.64
N ALA A 219 11.49 -2.66 14.11
CA ALA A 219 11.85 -1.27 13.83
C ALA A 219 12.47 -0.62 15.07
N THR A 220 13.53 0.15 14.87
CA THR A 220 14.22 0.96 15.87
C THR A 220 14.53 2.33 15.27
N LEU A 221 15.03 3.27 16.08
CA LEU A 221 15.51 4.56 15.58
C LEU A 221 16.73 4.43 14.64
N ALA A 222 17.51 3.34 14.76
CA ALA A 222 18.70 3.10 13.94
C ALA A 222 18.38 2.43 12.59
N GLY A 223 17.19 1.86 12.43
CA GLY A 223 16.80 1.12 11.24
C GLY A 223 15.80 0.01 11.53
N VAL A 224 15.47 -0.73 10.47
CA VAL A 224 14.49 -1.81 10.46
C VAL A 224 15.12 -3.08 9.93
N MET A 225 14.82 -4.20 10.59
CA MET A 225 15.15 -5.54 10.13
C MET A 225 13.87 -6.36 9.95
N MET A 226 13.83 -7.20 8.91
CA MET A 226 12.75 -8.15 8.70
C MET A 226 13.30 -9.56 8.44
N ILE A 227 12.68 -10.56 9.07
CA ILE A 227 13.04 -11.98 8.92
C ILE A 227 11.80 -12.78 8.55
N ARG A 228 11.90 -13.59 7.50
CA ARG A 228 10.84 -14.50 7.08
C ARG A 228 10.70 -15.66 8.08
N LYS A 229 9.49 -15.94 8.58
CA LYS A 229 9.24 -16.99 9.58
C LYS A 229 9.63 -18.40 9.10
N ASN A 230 9.29 -18.73 7.86
CA ASN A 230 9.45 -20.09 7.31
C ASN A 230 10.49 -20.14 6.17
N GLY A 231 11.63 -19.46 6.32
CA GLY A 231 12.68 -19.49 5.31
C GLY A 231 13.90 -18.63 5.65
N GLN A 232 14.79 -18.45 4.67
CA GLN A 232 16.04 -17.68 4.85
C GLN A 232 15.92 -16.20 4.45
N GLY A 233 14.72 -15.71 4.13
CA GLY A 233 14.51 -14.32 3.71
C GLY A 233 14.89 -13.35 4.84
N ARG A 234 15.80 -12.42 4.54
CA ARG A 234 16.25 -11.35 5.44
C ARG A 234 16.29 -10.05 4.68
N PHE A 235 15.93 -8.97 5.35
CA PHE A 235 15.93 -7.63 4.80
C PHE A 235 16.34 -6.63 5.88
N GLU A 236 17.15 -5.65 5.52
CA GLU A 236 17.56 -4.54 6.39
C GLU A 236 17.32 -3.22 5.65
N TRP A 237 16.85 -2.23 6.39
CA TRP A 237 16.63 -0.87 5.89
C TRP A 237 17.10 0.14 6.92
N ARG A 238 17.74 1.19 6.45
CA ARG A 238 18.23 2.30 7.28
C ARG A 238 17.67 3.61 6.74
N PRO A 239 17.29 4.55 7.62
CA PRO A 239 16.96 5.90 7.18
C PRO A 239 18.20 6.54 6.54
N GLU A 240 17.98 7.27 5.45
CA GLU A 240 18.97 8.21 4.88
C GLU A 240 19.17 9.44 5.78
#